data_AF-A0A9W3FMK9-F1
#
_entry.id   AF-A0A9W3FMK9-F1
#
_cell.length_a   1.000
_cell.length_b   1.000
_cell.length_c   1.000
_cell.angle_alpha   90.00
_cell.angle_beta   90.00
_cell.angle_gamma   90.00
#
_symmetry.space_group_name_H-M   'P 1'
#
loop_
_entity.id
_entity.type
_entity.pdbx_description
1 polymer ?
#
loop_
_entity_poly.entity_id
_entity_poly.type
_entity_poly.pdbx_seq_one_letter_code
_entity_poly.pdbx_strand_id
1 'polypeptide(L)'
;MLTGSGILGAFLFLSLFSPESSLFYFPRNITFNLVVRRMKMWLLGLVFCLVLGTLHSEAPRGKLAAVDPETNMNVSEIISYWGFPSEEHLVETEDGYILCLNRIPHGRKNHSDKGPRPAVFLQHGLLADSSNWVTNLPSNSLGFILADAGFDVWMGNSRGNTWSRKHKTFSVSQDEFWAFSYDEMANYDLPASINFILNKTGQEQVYYVGHSQGTTIGFIAFSQIPKLARKIKMFFALAPVVSLEFSIGPLTKIGQIPDHLAKDLFGVKQFLPQSKFLKWISTHVCTHVILKELCGNAFFVLCGFNEKNLNMSRVPVYTTHCPAGTSVQNMLHWSQSVKSHKFQAFDWGSSAKNYFHYNQVKSSKS
;
A
#
# COMPACT_ATOMS: atom_id res chain seq x y z
N MET A 1 15.39 8.56 -37.67
CA MET A 1 14.27 7.97 -38.44
C MET A 1 13.44 7.15 -37.47
N LEU A 2 12.18 7.56 -37.28
CA LEU A 2 11.17 6.91 -36.43
C LEU A 2 10.87 5.48 -36.92
N THR A 3 10.69 4.54 -35.98
CA THR A 3 9.48 3.70 -35.84
C THR A 3 9.47 3.27 -34.36
N GLY A 4 8.41 3.40 -33.56
CA GLY A 4 6.99 3.23 -33.84
C GLY A 4 6.35 2.13 -32.97
N SER A 5 7.07 1.56 -31.99
CA SER A 5 6.63 0.37 -31.24
C SER A 5 6.36 0.58 -29.74
N GLY A 6 6.72 1.74 -29.16
CA GLY A 6 6.45 2.04 -27.75
C GLY A 6 5.02 2.50 -27.42
N ILE A 7 4.20 2.76 -28.43
CA ILE A 7 2.86 3.36 -28.26
C ILE A 7 1.75 2.30 -28.17
N LEU A 8 1.97 1.07 -28.67
CA LEU A 8 0.89 0.06 -28.74
C LEU A 8 0.48 -0.54 -27.38
N GLY A 9 1.41 -0.64 -26.42
CA GLY A 9 1.13 -1.16 -25.09
C GLY A 9 0.26 -0.25 -24.23
N ALA A 10 0.43 1.07 -24.37
CA ALA A 10 -0.41 2.08 -23.71
C ALA A 10 -1.79 2.21 -24.39
N PHE A 11 -1.88 1.96 -25.70
CA PHE A 11 -3.14 2.01 -26.44
C PHE A 11 -4.12 0.88 -26.08
N LEU A 12 -3.64 -0.31 -25.71
CA LEU A 12 -4.53 -1.40 -25.27
C LEU A 12 -5.15 -1.18 -23.89
N PHE A 13 -4.53 -0.35 -23.03
CA PHE A 13 -5.11 0.03 -21.74
C PHE A 13 -6.01 1.27 -21.84
N LEU A 14 -5.75 2.18 -22.78
CA LEU A 14 -6.54 3.40 -22.98
C LEU A 14 -7.73 3.25 -23.95
N SER A 15 -7.72 2.24 -24.83
CA SER A 15 -8.84 1.97 -25.75
C SER A 15 -10.09 1.38 -25.06
N LEU A 16 -10.00 1.03 -23.78
CA LEU A 16 -11.16 0.68 -22.95
C LEU A 16 -11.94 1.91 -22.44
N PHE A 17 -11.47 3.16 -22.69
CA PHE A 17 -12.01 4.37 -22.05
C PHE A 17 -12.19 5.58 -22.99
N SER A 18 -12.44 5.39 -24.28
CA SER A 18 -12.90 6.50 -25.14
C SER A 18 -14.43 6.57 -25.19
N PRO A 19 -15.07 7.68 -24.76
CA PRO A 19 -16.49 7.89 -24.96
C PRO A 19 -16.70 8.74 -26.22
N GLU A 20 -17.00 8.11 -27.35
CA GLU A 20 -17.71 8.80 -28.43
C GLU A 20 -18.99 8.05 -28.79
N SER A 21 -20.08 8.78 -28.58
CA SER A 21 -21.46 8.42 -28.80
C SER A 21 -21.80 8.35 -30.28
N SER A 22 -22.54 7.31 -30.68
CA SER A 22 -23.48 7.39 -31.81
C SER A 22 -24.65 6.45 -31.57
N LEU A 23 -25.84 7.06 -31.50
CA LEU A 23 -27.18 6.48 -31.49
C LEU A 23 -27.31 5.23 -32.38
N PHE A 24 -27.78 4.12 -31.82
CA PHE A 24 -28.74 3.22 -32.51
C PHE A 24 -29.57 2.47 -31.47
N TYR A 25 -30.88 2.74 -31.47
CA TYR A 25 -31.91 2.01 -30.75
C TYR A 25 -32.16 0.67 -31.44
N PHE A 26 -31.92 -0.47 -30.79
CA PHE A 26 -32.50 -1.79 -31.15
C PHE A 26 -32.74 -2.64 -29.89
N PRO A 27 -33.75 -3.53 -29.88
CA PRO A 27 -34.35 -4.05 -28.66
C PRO A 27 -33.53 -5.19 -28.03
N ARG A 28 -33.74 -5.37 -26.72
CA ARG A 28 -33.12 -6.36 -25.83
C ARG A 28 -33.20 -7.79 -26.38
N ASN A 29 -32.05 -8.42 -26.63
CA ASN A 29 -31.91 -9.88 -26.70
C ASN A 29 -30.74 -10.35 -25.81
N ILE A 30 -31.08 -11.08 -24.74
CA ILE A 30 -30.17 -11.56 -23.67
C ILE A 30 -29.11 -12.54 -24.21
N THR A 31 -29.42 -13.25 -25.29
CA THR A 31 -28.53 -14.22 -25.96
C THR A 31 -27.37 -13.55 -26.72
N PHE A 32 -27.56 -12.36 -27.29
CA PHE A 32 -26.50 -11.67 -28.04
C PHE A 32 -25.37 -11.17 -27.12
N ASN A 33 -25.73 -10.67 -25.93
CA ASN A 33 -24.75 -10.20 -24.93
C ASN A 33 -23.87 -11.31 -24.37
N LEU A 34 -24.39 -12.55 -24.23
CA LEU A 34 -23.63 -13.71 -23.76
C LEU A 34 -22.63 -14.22 -24.81
N VAL A 35 -23.00 -14.19 -26.09
CA VAL A 35 -22.12 -14.56 -27.20
C VAL A 35 -21.00 -13.52 -27.39
N VAL A 36 -21.32 -12.23 -27.31
CA VAL A 36 -20.30 -11.15 -27.36
C VAL A 36 -19.37 -11.19 -26.14
N ARG A 37 -19.88 -11.52 -24.93
CA ARG A 37 -19.04 -11.73 -23.73
C ARG A 37 -18.09 -12.92 -23.88
N ARG A 38 -18.59 -14.05 -24.42
CA ARG A 38 -17.74 -15.22 -24.71
C ARG A 38 -16.69 -14.88 -25.77
N MET A 39 -17.05 -14.23 -26.87
CA MET A 39 -16.09 -13.84 -27.91
C MET A 39 -15.01 -12.87 -27.38
N LYS A 40 -15.36 -11.90 -26.52
CA LYS A 40 -14.39 -11.00 -25.89
C LYS A 40 -13.43 -11.71 -24.92
N MET A 41 -13.90 -12.70 -24.16
CA MET A 41 -13.01 -13.51 -23.30
C MET A 41 -12.09 -14.43 -24.11
N TRP A 42 -12.56 -14.95 -25.23
CA TRP A 42 -11.73 -15.76 -26.14
C TRP A 42 -10.69 -14.91 -26.86
N LEU A 43 -11.01 -13.67 -27.23
CA LEU A 43 -10.05 -12.69 -27.75
C LEU A 43 -9.01 -12.28 -26.70
N LEU A 44 -9.41 -12.06 -25.45
CA LEU A 44 -8.47 -11.81 -24.34
C LEU A 44 -7.57 -13.03 -24.08
N GLY A 45 -8.13 -14.24 -24.14
CA GLY A 45 -7.37 -15.49 -24.05
C GLY A 45 -6.38 -15.67 -25.20
N LEU A 46 -6.78 -15.36 -26.43
CA LEU A 46 -5.92 -15.41 -27.62
C LEU A 46 -4.80 -14.36 -27.58
N VAL A 47 -5.11 -13.12 -27.16
CA VAL A 47 -4.10 -12.08 -26.97
C VAL A 47 -3.13 -12.46 -25.85
N PHE A 48 -3.63 -13.01 -24.74
CA PHE A 48 -2.78 -13.51 -23.65
C PHE A 48 -1.91 -14.69 -24.10
N CYS A 49 -2.43 -15.62 -24.90
CA CYS A 49 -1.67 -16.73 -25.46
C CYS A 49 -0.65 -16.28 -26.51
N LEU A 50 -0.98 -15.27 -27.34
CA LEU A 50 -0.04 -14.69 -28.31
C LEU A 50 1.08 -13.91 -27.62
N VAL A 51 0.77 -13.18 -26.54
CA VAL A 51 1.77 -12.50 -25.70
C VAL A 51 2.66 -13.52 -24.97
N LEU A 52 2.09 -14.59 -24.42
CA LEU A 52 2.87 -15.68 -23.82
C LEU A 52 3.70 -16.46 -24.85
N GLY A 53 3.18 -16.62 -26.07
CA GLY A 53 3.84 -17.31 -27.18
C GLY A 53 5.01 -16.51 -27.75
N THR A 54 4.87 -15.18 -27.87
CA THR A 54 5.99 -14.31 -28.26
C THR A 54 7.04 -14.24 -27.15
N LEU A 55 6.64 -14.25 -25.87
CA LEU A 55 7.54 -14.36 -24.71
C LEU A 55 8.26 -15.72 -24.64
N HIS A 56 7.69 -16.80 -25.18
CA HIS A 56 8.33 -18.12 -25.26
C HIS A 56 9.24 -18.29 -26.48
N SER A 57 9.09 -17.46 -27.53
CA SER A 57 9.83 -17.65 -28.79
C SER A 57 11.18 -16.93 -28.86
N GLU A 58 11.42 -15.95 -27.98
CA GLU A 58 12.73 -15.34 -27.82
C GLU A 58 13.26 -15.67 -26.42
N ALA A 59 14.13 -16.67 -26.32
CA ALA A 59 15.01 -16.78 -25.16
C ALA A 59 15.88 -15.50 -25.11
N PRO A 60 15.65 -14.57 -24.16
CA PRO A 60 16.40 -13.33 -24.15
C PRO A 60 17.81 -13.63 -23.68
N ARG A 61 18.81 -13.44 -24.55
CA ARG A 61 20.25 -13.53 -24.25
C ARG A 61 20.73 -12.37 -23.34
N GLY A 62 20.02 -12.09 -22.26
CA GLY A 62 20.42 -11.10 -21.24
C GLY A 62 21.17 -11.76 -20.09
N LYS A 63 22.30 -11.21 -19.65
CA LYS A 63 22.95 -11.63 -18.39
C LYS A 63 21.99 -11.41 -17.22
N LEU A 64 21.71 -12.45 -16.44
CA LEU A 64 20.95 -12.34 -15.19
C LEU A 64 21.79 -11.54 -14.18
N ALA A 65 21.29 -10.40 -13.71
CA ALA A 65 21.93 -9.67 -12.63
C ALA A 65 21.78 -10.46 -11.31
N ALA A 66 22.80 -10.44 -10.45
CA ALA A 66 22.68 -10.99 -9.10
C ALA A 66 21.54 -10.28 -8.36
N VAL A 67 20.65 -11.07 -7.74
CA VAL A 67 19.48 -10.54 -7.02
C VAL A 67 19.92 -10.07 -5.64
N ASP A 68 19.55 -8.85 -5.26
CA ASP A 68 19.80 -8.33 -3.90
C ASP A 68 19.22 -9.31 -2.85
N PRO A 69 19.98 -9.67 -1.79
CA PRO A 69 19.53 -10.63 -0.79
C PRO A 69 18.26 -10.17 -0.06
N GLU A 70 18.09 -8.86 0.09
CA GLU A 70 16.94 -8.21 0.72
C GLU A 70 15.60 -8.48 0.03
N THR A 71 15.60 -8.96 -1.22
CA THR A 71 14.38 -9.40 -1.91
C THR A 71 13.70 -10.57 -1.22
N ASN A 72 14.44 -11.38 -0.44
CA ASN A 72 13.90 -12.55 0.24
C ASN A 72 13.92 -12.45 1.76
N MET A 73 14.25 -11.27 2.28
CA MET A 73 14.31 -11.01 3.72
C MET A 73 12.98 -10.45 4.22
N ASN A 74 12.65 -10.67 5.49
CA ASN A 74 11.68 -9.84 6.22
C ASN A 74 12.32 -8.52 6.68
N VAL A 75 11.53 -7.61 7.26
CA VAL A 75 12.01 -6.28 7.67
C VAL A 75 13.12 -6.36 8.72
N SER A 76 12.99 -7.25 9.70
CA SER A 76 14.02 -7.46 10.73
C SER A 76 15.32 -8.02 10.16
N GLU A 77 15.24 -8.95 9.21
CA GLU A 77 16.39 -9.48 8.48
C GLU A 77 17.09 -8.39 7.66
N ILE A 78 16.34 -7.48 7.01
CA ILE A 78 16.92 -6.31 6.30
C ILE A 78 17.67 -5.40 7.27
N ILE A 79 17.09 -5.11 8.43
CA ILE A 79 17.72 -4.27 9.47
C ILE A 79 19.03 -4.90 9.95
N SER A 80 18.98 -6.18 10.31
CA SER A 80 20.17 -6.92 10.79
C SER A 80 21.22 -7.12 9.69
N TYR A 81 20.82 -7.34 8.44
CA TYR A 81 21.72 -7.45 7.29
C TYR A 81 22.59 -6.19 7.13
N TRP A 82 22.02 -5.01 7.39
CA TRP A 82 22.74 -3.75 7.36
C TRP A 82 23.53 -3.43 8.65
N GLY A 83 23.54 -4.34 9.63
CA GLY A 83 24.31 -4.25 10.86
C GLY A 83 23.65 -3.43 11.97
N PHE A 84 22.36 -3.13 11.87
CA PHE A 84 21.60 -2.44 12.93
C PHE A 84 20.95 -3.46 13.89
N PRO A 85 20.78 -3.12 15.18
CA PRO A 85 19.94 -3.90 16.08
C PRO A 85 18.49 -3.90 15.59
N SER A 86 17.83 -5.05 15.66
CA SER A 86 16.42 -5.21 15.28
C SER A 86 15.62 -5.82 16.41
N GLU A 87 14.47 -5.24 16.71
CA GLU A 87 13.46 -5.83 17.60
C GLU A 87 12.09 -5.82 16.91
N GLU A 88 11.29 -6.85 17.18
CA GLU A 88 9.88 -6.93 16.79
C GLU A 88 8.99 -6.94 18.03
N HIS A 89 7.89 -6.21 17.98
CA HIS A 89 6.93 -6.11 19.07
C HIS A 89 5.51 -6.34 18.55
N LEU A 90 4.79 -7.28 19.16
CA LEU A 90 3.38 -7.52 18.85
C LEU A 90 2.50 -6.61 19.72
N VAL A 91 1.63 -5.84 19.08
CA VAL A 91 0.73 -4.88 19.73
C VAL A 91 -0.71 -5.25 19.44
N GLU A 92 -1.50 -5.47 20.48
CA GLU A 92 -2.93 -5.70 20.39
C GLU A 92 -3.69 -4.37 20.31
N THR A 93 -4.56 -4.21 19.32
CA THR A 93 -5.49 -3.08 19.22
C THR A 93 -6.75 -3.34 20.05
N GLU A 94 -7.48 -2.29 20.41
CA GLU A 94 -8.72 -2.41 21.19
C GLU A 94 -9.76 -3.33 20.53
N ASP A 95 -9.82 -3.31 19.20
CA ASP A 95 -10.71 -4.15 18.41
C ASP A 95 -10.13 -5.53 18.05
N GLY A 96 -8.94 -5.87 18.56
CA GLY A 96 -8.42 -7.24 18.58
C GLY A 96 -7.44 -7.61 17.46
N TYR A 97 -7.02 -6.67 16.60
CA TYR A 97 -5.91 -6.91 15.66
C TYR A 97 -4.59 -7.01 16.40
N ILE A 98 -3.67 -7.81 15.87
CA ILE A 98 -2.32 -7.97 16.39
C ILE A 98 -1.35 -7.42 15.34
N LEU A 99 -0.80 -6.24 15.64
CA LEU A 99 0.11 -5.49 14.77
C LEU A 99 1.56 -5.86 15.08
N CYS A 100 2.41 -5.93 14.06
CA CYS A 100 3.85 -6.08 14.24
C CYS A 100 4.55 -4.72 14.10
N LEU A 101 5.13 -4.21 15.19
CA LEU A 101 6.02 -3.05 15.15
C LEU A 101 7.46 -3.52 15.02
N ASN A 102 8.21 -2.90 14.10
CA ASN A 102 9.66 -3.08 14.00
C ASN A 102 10.37 -1.92 14.71
N ARG A 103 11.50 -2.19 15.36
CA ARG A 103 12.26 -1.17 16.09
C ARG A 103 13.76 -1.29 15.82
N ILE A 104 14.39 -0.14 15.59
CA ILE A 104 15.85 0.04 15.57
C ILE A 104 16.21 0.88 16.81
N PRO A 105 16.60 0.25 17.93
CA PRO A 105 16.80 0.96 19.19
C PRO A 105 17.99 1.93 19.19
N HIS A 106 19.00 1.71 18.33
CA HIS A 106 20.14 2.61 18.15
C HIS A 106 20.84 2.39 16.81
N GLY A 107 21.65 3.35 16.39
CA GLY A 107 22.49 3.26 15.19
C GLY A 107 23.64 2.24 15.30
N ARG A 108 24.36 2.04 14.19
CA ARG A 108 25.48 1.07 14.08
C ARG A 108 26.70 1.48 14.86
N LYS A 109 26.91 2.80 15.01
CA LYS A 109 28.07 3.40 15.65
C LYS A 109 27.61 4.07 16.95
N ASN A 110 28.33 3.82 18.05
CA ASN A 110 28.05 4.22 19.45
C ASN A 110 27.18 3.23 20.26
N HIS A 111 27.84 2.19 20.78
CA HIS A 111 27.32 1.32 21.85
C HIS A 111 27.37 1.96 23.24
N SER A 112 27.84 3.21 23.37
CA SER A 112 27.82 3.90 24.65
C SER A 112 26.37 4.24 25.01
N ASP A 113 25.91 3.69 26.12
CA ASP A 113 24.63 3.99 26.75
C ASP A 113 24.59 5.48 27.12
N LYS A 114 24.10 6.32 26.19
CA LYS A 114 23.94 7.77 26.39
C LYS A 114 22.59 8.11 27.04
N GLY A 115 21.93 7.13 27.65
CA GLY A 115 20.59 7.26 28.24
C GLY A 115 19.45 7.13 27.21
N PRO A 116 18.21 7.44 27.63
CA PRO A 116 17.02 7.28 26.78
C PRO A 116 17.09 8.14 25.51
N ARG A 117 16.83 7.51 24.36
CA ARG A 117 16.86 8.15 23.05
C ARG A 117 15.47 8.64 22.66
N PRO A 118 15.31 9.83 22.05
CA PRO A 118 14.00 10.31 21.61
C PRO A 118 13.38 9.34 20.60
N ALA A 119 12.11 8.96 20.83
CA ALA A 119 11.39 8.03 19.98
C ALA A 119 10.84 8.72 18.73
N VAL A 120 10.98 8.05 17.58
CA VAL A 120 10.37 8.43 16.30
C VAL A 120 9.53 7.27 15.79
N PHE A 121 8.28 7.53 15.45
CA PHE A 121 7.37 6.55 14.83
C PHE A 121 7.20 6.85 13.34
N LEU A 122 7.52 5.86 12.50
CA LEU A 122 7.45 5.94 11.05
C LEU A 122 6.25 5.11 10.53
N GLN A 123 5.26 5.78 9.93
CA GLN A 123 4.04 5.16 9.42
C GLN A 123 3.99 5.16 7.88
N HIS A 124 3.95 3.96 7.30
CA HIS A 124 3.93 3.77 5.84
C HIS A 124 2.61 4.21 5.20
N GLY A 125 2.59 4.23 3.86
CA GLY A 125 1.45 4.65 3.03
C GLY A 125 0.51 3.52 2.61
N LEU A 126 -0.36 3.83 1.65
CA LEU A 126 -1.30 2.87 1.06
C LEU A 126 -0.55 1.67 0.49
N LEU A 127 -1.03 0.45 0.77
CA LEU A 127 -0.49 -0.81 0.27
C LEU A 127 1.00 -1.06 0.59
N ALA A 128 1.58 -0.34 1.56
CA ALA A 128 2.97 -0.49 1.95
C ALA A 128 3.12 -1.22 3.30
N ASP A 129 4.36 -1.36 3.76
CA ASP A 129 4.72 -1.86 5.09
C ASP A 129 5.91 -1.09 5.66
N SER A 130 6.44 -1.54 6.80
CA SER A 130 7.62 -0.94 7.44
C SER A 130 8.90 -0.98 6.60
N SER A 131 8.98 -1.84 5.57
CA SER A 131 10.17 -1.95 4.71
C SER A 131 10.48 -0.63 3.98
N ASN A 132 9.46 0.18 3.68
CA ASN A 132 9.59 1.49 3.01
C ASN A 132 10.67 2.40 3.63
N TRP A 133 10.96 2.24 4.92
CA TRP A 133 11.91 3.06 5.65
C TRP A 133 13.34 2.51 5.66
N VAL A 134 13.56 1.30 5.13
CA VAL A 134 14.81 0.50 5.23
C VAL A 134 15.19 -0.26 3.95
N THR A 135 14.50 -0.09 2.82
CA THR A 135 14.76 -0.83 1.56
C THR A 135 15.86 -0.24 0.66
N ASN A 136 16.51 0.85 1.07
CA ASN A 136 17.69 1.38 0.39
C ASN A 136 18.96 1.08 1.21
N LEU A 137 20.04 1.83 0.99
CA LEU A 137 21.26 1.72 1.78
C LEU A 137 21.07 2.44 3.13
N PRO A 138 21.92 2.15 4.13
CA PRO A 138 21.91 2.87 5.40
C PRO A 138 22.07 4.39 5.28
N SER A 139 22.78 4.87 4.26
CA SER A 139 23.03 6.30 4.03
C SER A 139 21.85 7.06 3.40
N ASN A 140 20.82 6.36 2.92
CA ASN A 140 19.69 6.96 2.21
C ASN A 140 18.34 6.29 2.52
N SER A 141 18.23 5.61 3.67
CA SER A 141 16.98 5.10 4.22
C SER A 141 16.67 5.81 5.53
N LEU A 142 15.49 6.42 5.64
CA LEU A 142 15.15 7.28 6.78
C LEU A 142 15.28 6.57 8.13
N GLY A 143 14.85 5.30 8.22
CA GLY A 143 14.95 4.51 9.44
C GLY A 143 16.40 4.37 9.93
N PHE A 144 17.31 4.05 9.01
CA PHE A 144 18.73 3.91 9.31
C PHE A 144 19.40 5.26 9.65
N ILE A 145 19.08 6.32 8.90
CA ILE A 145 19.65 7.66 9.14
C ILE A 145 19.24 8.18 10.53
N LEU A 146 17.97 8.01 10.92
CA LEU A 146 17.48 8.44 12.23
C LEU A 146 18.15 7.65 13.37
N ALA A 147 18.32 6.34 13.20
CA ALA A 147 19.01 5.51 14.18
C ALA A 147 20.49 5.94 14.35
N ASP A 148 21.22 6.13 13.25
CA ASP A 148 22.61 6.64 13.26
C ASP A 148 22.69 8.09 13.81
N ALA A 149 21.62 8.88 13.68
CA ALA A 149 21.48 10.22 14.29
C ALA A 149 21.11 10.19 15.79
N GLY A 150 20.89 9.01 16.37
CA GLY A 150 20.70 8.82 17.81
C GLY A 150 19.25 8.73 18.29
N PHE A 151 18.28 8.56 17.40
CA PHE A 151 16.87 8.31 17.74
C PHE A 151 16.60 6.82 18.02
N ASP A 152 15.56 6.56 18.81
CA ASP A 152 14.92 5.24 18.95
C ASP A 152 13.82 5.12 17.88
N VAL A 153 14.07 4.34 16.84
CA VAL A 153 13.21 4.32 15.64
C VAL A 153 12.22 3.18 15.73
N TRP A 154 10.94 3.50 15.65
CA TRP A 154 9.82 2.57 15.59
C TRP A 154 9.12 2.68 14.25
N MET A 155 8.75 1.55 13.65
CA MET A 155 8.08 1.47 12.36
C MET A 155 6.79 0.67 12.52
N GLY A 156 5.67 1.32 12.21
CA GLY A 156 4.34 0.72 12.29
C GLY A 156 4.00 -0.12 11.07
N ASN A 157 3.16 -1.14 11.27
CA ASN A 157 2.53 -1.90 10.20
C ASN A 157 1.01 -1.86 10.38
N SER A 158 0.31 -1.26 9.42
CA SER A 158 -1.16 -1.19 9.45
C SER A 158 -1.80 -2.56 9.34
N ARG A 159 -2.94 -2.74 10.03
CA ARG A 159 -3.77 -3.95 9.93
C ARG A 159 -3.98 -4.41 8.48
N GLY A 160 -3.87 -5.71 8.26
CA GLY A 160 -4.07 -6.35 6.96
C GLY A 160 -2.87 -6.34 6.00
N ASN A 161 -1.77 -5.64 6.30
CA ASN A 161 -0.53 -5.79 5.54
C ASN A 161 0.20 -7.10 5.90
N THR A 162 1.28 -7.45 5.18
CA THR A 162 2.06 -8.69 5.37
C THR A 162 2.32 -9.09 6.83
N TRP A 163 2.62 -8.12 7.70
CA TRP A 163 3.10 -8.35 9.06
C TRP A 163 2.01 -8.19 10.14
N SER A 164 0.91 -7.50 9.82
CA SER A 164 -0.20 -7.20 10.74
C SER A 164 -1.50 -7.91 10.33
N ARG A 165 -1.39 -9.21 10.02
CA ARG A 165 -2.51 -10.07 9.55
C ARG A 165 -2.94 -11.13 10.55
N LYS A 166 -2.98 -10.74 11.82
CA LYS A 166 -3.47 -11.59 12.92
C LYS A 166 -4.51 -10.84 13.72
N HIS A 167 -5.43 -11.59 14.32
CA HIS A 167 -6.51 -11.05 15.13
C HIS A 167 -6.86 -12.09 16.20
N LYS A 168 -7.37 -11.66 17.36
CA LYS A 168 -7.71 -12.56 18.47
C LYS A 168 -8.86 -13.51 18.16
N THR A 169 -9.90 -12.96 17.54
CA THR A 169 -11.14 -13.70 17.22
C THR A 169 -11.23 -14.15 15.76
N PHE A 170 -11.02 -13.24 14.80
CA PHE A 170 -11.28 -13.52 13.38
C PHE A 170 -10.07 -14.11 12.66
N SER A 171 -10.31 -15.07 11.77
CA SER A 171 -9.34 -15.57 10.81
C SER A 171 -9.27 -14.67 9.56
N VAL A 172 -8.11 -14.63 8.90
CA VAL A 172 -7.91 -13.95 7.60
C VAL A 172 -8.85 -14.47 6.49
N SER A 173 -9.49 -15.63 6.68
CA SER A 173 -10.47 -16.19 5.75
C SER A 173 -11.88 -15.63 5.93
N GLN A 174 -12.16 -14.92 7.02
CA GLN A 174 -13.47 -14.34 7.34
C GLN A 174 -13.59 -12.92 6.79
N ASP A 175 -14.79 -12.50 6.42
CA ASP A 175 -15.05 -11.18 5.82
C ASP A 175 -14.86 -10.06 6.86
N GLU A 176 -15.21 -10.34 8.11
CA GLU A 176 -15.11 -9.46 9.27
C GLU A 176 -13.67 -9.02 9.54
N PHE A 177 -12.69 -9.89 9.25
CA PHE A 177 -11.27 -9.56 9.33
C PHE A 177 -10.85 -8.45 8.35
N TRP A 178 -11.59 -8.24 7.26
CA TRP A 178 -11.24 -7.26 6.22
C TRP A 178 -12.19 -6.06 6.20
N ALA A 179 -13.12 -5.97 7.15
CA ALA A 179 -14.09 -4.90 7.28
C ALA A 179 -13.49 -3.65 7.97
N PHE A 180 -12.38 -3.14 7.43
CA PHE A 180 -11.69 -1.95 7.94
C PHE A 180 -11.19 -1.05 6.80
N SER A 181 -10.90 0.21 7.10
CA SER A 181 -10.26 1.20 6.26
C SER A 181 -9.18 1.99 7.04
N TYR A 182 -8.69 3.10 6.50
CA TYR A 182 -7.80 4.00 7.23
C TYR A 182 -8.48 4.68 8.45
N ASP A 183 -9.81 4.64 8.57
CA ASP A 183 -10.52 5.06 9.78
C ASP A 183 -10.10 4.22 10.99
N GLU A 184 -10.20 2.90 10.88
CA GLU A 184 -9.82 2.00 11.98
C GLU A 184 -8.30 2.04 12.25
N MET A 185 -7.48 2.27 11.21
CA MET A 185 -6.04 2.47 11.41
C MET A 185 -5.76 3.73 12.26
N ALA A 186 -6.51 4.82 12.05
CA ALA A 186 -6.39 6.03 12.85
C ALA A 186 -6.97 5.87 14.27
N ASN A 187 -8.11 5.19 14.38
CA ASN A 187 -8.84 5.08 15.65
C ASN A 187 -8.31 3.99 16.58
N TYR A 188 -7.62 2.97 16.06
CA TYR A 188 -7.18 1.82 16.86
C TYR A 188 -5.70 1.48 16.68
N ASP A 189 -5.20 1.37 15.44
CA ASP A 189 -3.81 0.97 15.22
C ASP A 189 -2.84 2.00 15.80
N LEU A 190 -3.06 3.29 15.48
CA LEU A 190 -2.16 4.35 15.90
C LEU A 190 -2.17 4.57 17.42
N PRO A 191 -3.32 4.69 18.11
CA PRO A 191 -3.33 4.78 19.57
C PRO A 191 -2.65 3.59 20.25
N ALA A 192 -2.94 2.35 19.82
CA ALA A 192 -2.34 1.14 20.41
C ALA A 192 -0.81 1.16 20.24
N SER A 193 -0.34 1.43 19.02
CA SER A 193 1.09 1.49 18.69
C SER A 193 1.82 2.56 19.51
N ILE A 194 1.31 3.80 19.53
CA ILE A 194 1.96 4.91 20.23
C ILE A 194 1.95 4.69 21.75
N ASN A 195 0.84 4.23 22.31
CA ASN A 195 0.75 3.94 23.75
C ASN A 195 1.71 2.82 24.16
N PHE A 196 1.85 1.78 23.33
CA PHE A 196 2.83 0.72 23.54
C PHE A 196 4.26 1.28 23.58
N ILE A 197 4.63 2.12 22.61
CA ILE A 197 5.97 2.72 22.52
C ILE A 197 6.28 3.56 23.76
N LEU A 198 5.36 4.44 24.16
CA LEU A 198 5.55 5.31 25.32
C LEU A 198 5.69 4.48 26.62
N ASN A 199 4.88 3.44 26.79
CA ASN A 199 4.98 2.54 27.92
C ASN A 199 6.31 1.75 27.92
N LYS A 200 6.75 1.26 26.75
CA LYS A 200 7.99 0.49 26.61
C LYS A 200 9.23 1.33 26.85
N THR A 201 9.21 2.59 26.42
CA THR A 201 10.38 3.49 26.44
C THR A 201 10.41 4.40 27.67
N GLY A 202 9.29 4.58 28.38
CA GLY A 202 9.14 5.56 29.45
C GLY A 202 9.08 7.01 28.97
N GLN A 203 8.99 7.25 27.66
CA GLN A 203 8.86 8.60 27.11
C GLN A 203 7.42 9.10 27.21
N GLU A 204 7.27 10.42 27.27
CA GLU A 204 5.95 11.06 27.31
C GLU A 204 5.41 11.42 25.92
N GLN A 205 6.31 11.64 24.96
CA GLN A 205 5.97 12.02 23.59
C GLN A 205 6.84 11.31 22.56
N VAL A 206 6.33 11.18 21.34
CA VAL A 206 7.09 10.70 20.17
C VAL A 206 7.05 11.71 19.03
N TYR A 207 8.07 11.69 18.17
CA TYR A 207 7.98 12.30 16.84
C TYR A 207 7.22 11.37 15.90
N TYR A 208 6.32 11.91 15.08
CA TYR A 208 5.56 11.12 14.11
C TYR A 208 5.95 11.51 12.69
N VAL A 209 6.32 10.54 11.86
CA VAL A 209 6.57 10.72 10.43
C VAL A 209 5.61 9.81 9.67
N GLY A 210 4.74 10.42 8.86
CA GLY A 210 3.81 9.69 8.00
C GLY A 210 4.17 9.88 6.53
N HIS A 211 4.00 8.84 5.71
CA HIS A 211 4.05 8.94 4.25
C HIS A 211 2.69 8.57 3.63
N SER A 212 2.18 9.37 2.68
CA SER A 212 0.95 9.07 1.94
C SER A 212 -0.22 8.78 2.91
N GLN A 213 -0.88 7.61 2.85
CA GLN A 213 -1.94 7.21 3.80
C GLN A 213 -1.51 7.30 5.27
N GLY A 214 -0.22 7.11 5.60
CA GLY A 214 0.30 7.31 6.95
C GLY A 214 0.12 8.75 7.44
N THR A 215 0.09 9.73 6.53
CA THR A 215 -0.26 11.11 6.89
C THR A 215 -1.75 11.25 7.18
N THR A 216 -2.61 10.65 6.37
CA THR A 216 -4.07 10.63 6.54
C THR A 216 -4.45 10.05 7.90
N ILE A 217 -3.85 8.91 8.26
CA ILE A 217 -4.01 8.27 9.57
C ILE A 217 -3.65 9.23 10.70
N GLY A 218 -2.52 9.95 10.57
CA GLY A 218 -2.12 10.99 11.53
C GLY A 218 -3.10 12.16 11.59
N PHE A 219 -3.56 12.68 10.44
CA PHE A 219 -4.53 13.77 10.40
C PHE A 219 -5.83 13.42 11.12
N ILE A 220 -6.40 12.23 10.85
CA ILE A 220 -7.61 11.75 11.54
C ILE A 220 -7.35 11.59 13.03
N ALA A 221 -6.32 10.84 13.41
CA ALA A 221 -6.10 10.49 14.81
C ALA A 221 -5.78 11.72 15.67
N PHE A 222 -5.00 12.67 15.15
CA PHE A 222 -4.58 13.85 15.91
C PHE A 222 -5.66 14.94 15.95
N SER A 223 -6.60 14.97 14.99
CA SER A 223 -7.77 15.85 15.06
C SER A 223 -8.88 15.28 15.95
N GLN A 224 -9.10 13.96 15.92
CA GLN A 224 -10.23 13.30 16.60
C GLN A 224 -9.91 12.79 18.01
N ILE A 225 -8.64 12.55 18.35
CA ILE A 225 -8.22 11.98 19.64
C ILE A 225 -7.25 12.94 20.35
N PRO A 226 -7.74 14.00 21.03
CA PRO A 226 -6.88 15.01 21.69
C PRO A 226 -5.89 14.41 22.71
N LYS A 227 -6.26 13.30 23.37
CA LYS A 227 -5.38 12.58 24.29
C LYS A 227 -4.16 11.98 23.58
N LEU A 228 -4.31 11.52 22.34
CA LEU A 228 -3.22 11.01 21.53
C LEU A 228 -2.39 12.17 20.94
N ALA A 229 -3.04 13.22 20.45
CA ALA A 229 -2.36 14.39 19.87
C ALA A 229 -1.32 15.01 20.83
N ARG A 230 -1.64 15.10 22.13
CA ARG A 230 -0.68 15.60 23.16
C ARG A 230 0.59 14.75 23.31
N LYS A 231 0.55 13.50 22.87
CA LYS A 231 1.68 12.57 22.90
C LYS A 231 2.57 12.68 21.65
N ILE A 232 2.22 13.56 20.70
CA ILE A 232 2.99 13.78 19.48
C ILE A 232 3.73 15.10 19.61
N LYS A 233 5.07 15.02 19.58
CA LYS A 233 5.93 16.20 19.70
C LYS A 233 5.96 17.04 18.43
N MET A 234 6.00 16.37 17.28
CA MET A 234 5.91 16.99 15.96
C MET A 234 5.44 15.95 14.94
N PHE A 235 4.64 16.39 13.97
CA PHE A 235 4.16 15.58 12.85
C PHE A 235 4.86 16.03 11.56
N PHE A 236 5.71 15.17 11.01
CA PHE A 236 6.29 15.30 9.67
C PHE A 236 5.43 14.55 8.65
N ALA A 237 4.76 15.28 7.76
CA ALA A 237 3.89 14.71 6.74
C ALA A 237 4.59 14.69 5.37
N LEU A 238 4.97 13.50 4.89
CA LEU A 238 5.61 13.30 3.59
C LEU A 238 4.57 12.87 2.55
N ALA A 239 4.44 13.63 1.46
CA ALA A 239 3.36 13.47 0.48
C ALA A 239 1.97 13.40 1.16
N PRO A 240 1.55 14.48 1.87
CA PRO A 240 0.32 14.48 2.65
C PRO A 240 -0.93 14.25 1.78
N VAL A 241 -1.86 13.43 2.29
CA VAL A 241 -3.13 13.13 1.60
C VAL A 241 -4.31 13.41 2.54
N VAL A 242 -5.14 14.38 2.17
CA VAL A 242 -6.38 14.75 2.88
C VAL A 242 -7.56 14.75 1.90
N SER A 243 -7.40 15.43 0.77
CA SER A 243 -8.35 15.39 -0.35
C SER A 243 -7.68 14.88 -1.62
N LEU A 244 -8.44 14.17 -2.45
CA LEU A 244 -8.01 13.66 -3.76
C LEU A 244 -8.69 14.38 -4.93
N GLU A 245 -9.34 15.52 -4.68
CA GLU A 245 -10.10 16.29 -5.68
C GLU A 245 -9.31 16.57 -6.97
N PHE A 246 -8.07 17.00 -6.84
CA PHE A 246 -7.22 17.38 -7.98
C PHE A 246 -6.22 16.29 -8.39
N SER A 247 -6.36 15.07 -7.86
CA SER A 247 -5.40 14.00 -8.14
C SER A 247 -5.68 13.33 -9.50
N ILE A 248 -4.66 13.32 -10.36
CA ILE A 248 -4.74 12.85 -11.75
C ILE A 248 -4.20 11.42 -11.96
N GLY A 249 -3.76 10.77 -10.88
CA GLY A 249 -3.12 9.45 -10.94
C GLY A 249 -4.08 8.31 -11.34
N PRO A 250 -3.59 7.18 -11.85
CA PRO A 250 -4.44 6.04 -12.22
C PRO A 250 -5.34 5.53 -11.10
N LEU A 251 -4.92 5.64 -9.83
CA LEU A 251 -5.76 5.31 -8.67
C LEU A 251 -7.04 6.13 -8.60
N THR A 252 -7.05 7.40 -9.02
CA THR A 252 -8.29 8.19 -9.02
C THR A 252 -9.24 7.73 -10.12
N LYS A 253 -8.73 7.31 -11.28
CA LYS A 253 -9.57 6.71 -12.34
C LYS A 253 -10.20 5.39 -11.89
N ILE A 254 -9.43 4.50 -11.25
CA ILE A 254 -9.96 3.26 -10.66
C ILE A 254 -10.98 3.59 -9.56
N GLY A 255 -10.72 4.64 -8.77
CA GLY A 255 -11.62 5.15 -7.75
C GLY A 255 -12.98 5.65 -8.26
N GLN A 256 -13.16 5.87 -9.57
CA GLN A 256 -14.46 6.23 -10.15
C GLN A 256 -15.37 5.01 -10.42
N ILE A 257 -14.85 3.78 -10.33
CA ILE A 257 -15.64 2.56 -10.52
C ILE A 257 -16.74 2.49 -9.43
N PRO A 258 -18.01 2.22 -9.78
CA PRO A 258 -19.08 2.07 -8.80
C PRO A 258 -18.78 0.99 -7.74
N ASP A 259 -19.12 1.25 -6.48
CA ASP A 259 -18.75 0.40 -5.34
C ASP A 259 -19.24 -1.05 -5.49
N HIS A 260 -20.43 -1.26 -6.06
CA HIS A 260 -20.96 -2.60 -6.33
C HIS A 260 -20.08 -3.37 -7.33
N LEU A 261 -19.66 -2.70 -8.41
CA LEU A 261 -18.78 -3.31 -9.42
C LEU A 261 -17.39 -3.57 -8.86
N ALA A 262 -16.86 -2.67 -8.02
CA ALA A 262 -15.59 -2.90 -7.33
C ALA A 262 -15.66 -4.13 -6.40
N LYS A 263 -16.76 -4.31 -5.66
CA LYS A 263 -16.98 -5.51 -4.83
C LYS A 263 -17.14 -6.78 -5.67
N ASP A 264 -17.82 -6.71 -6.81
CA ASP A 264 -17.95 -7.86 -7.72
C ASP A 264 -16.60 -8.28 -8.32
N LEU A 265 -15.70 -7.31 -8.59
CA LEU A 265 -14.38 -7.57 -9.17
C LEU A 265 -13.35 -8.06 -8.15
N PHE A 266 -13.31 -7.44 -6.96
CA PHE A 266 -12.25 -7.66 -5.97
C PHE A 266 -12.70 -8.44 -4.73
N GLY A 267 -14.00 -8.71 -4.60
CA GLY A 267 -14.60 -9.31 -3.41
C GLY A 267 -14.69 -8.32 -2.25
N VAL A 268 -14.68 -8.84 -1.02
CA VAL A 268 -14.81 -8.04 0.23
C VAL A 268 -13.65 -8.24 1.20
N LYS A 269 -12.63 -9.01 0.80
CA LYS A 269 -11.51 -9.42 1.65
C LYS A 269 -10.25 -8.59 1.36
N GLN A 270 -9.12 -9.26 1.12
CA GLN A 270 -7.85 -8.64 0.77
C GLN A 270 -7.89 -8.11 -0.66
N PHE A 271 -7.49 -6.84 -0.84
CA PHE A 271 -7.27 -6.26 -2.15
C PHE A 271 -5.89 -6.69 -2.67
N LEU A 272 -5.89 -7.46 -3.77
CA LEU A 272 -4.69 -7.96 -4.48
C LEU A 272 -3.63 -8.58 -3.55
N PRO A 273 -3.86 -9.79 -3.03
CA PRO A 273 -2.89 -10.46 -2.16
C PRO A 273 -1.54 -10.66 -2.87
N GLN A 274 -0.43 -10.43 -2.14
CA GLN A 274 0.88 -10.90 -2.54
C GLN A 274 0.81 -12.41 -2.79
N SER A 275 1.00 -12.80 -4.04
CA SER A 275 0.93 -14.20 -4.46
C SER A 275 2.33 -14.70 -4.79
N LYS A 276 2.55 -16.01 -4.64
CA LYS A 276 3.78 -16.66 -5.13
C LYS A 276 4.04 -16.34 -6.61
N PHE A 277 2.98 -16.11 -7.38
CA PHE A 277 3.04 -15.67 -8.77
C PHE A 277 3.61 -14.25 -8.93
N LEU A 278 3.16 -13.27 -8.15
CA LEU A 278 3.72 -11.91 -8.17
C LEU A 278 5.20 -11.91 -7.74
N LYS A 279 5.56 -12.69 -6.72
CA LYS A 279 6.97 -12.86 -6.29
C LYS A 279 7.82 -13.55 -7.38
N TRP A 280 7.27 -14.54 -8.07
CA TRP A 280 7.94 -15.21 -9.18
C TRP A 280 8.18 -14.26 -10.37
N ILE A 281 7.17 -13.45 -10.75
CA ILE A 281 7.32 -12.40 -11.76
C ILE A 281 8.42 -11.41 -11.33
N SER A 282 8.38 -10.91 -10.10
CA SER A 282 9.39 -9.98 -9.58
C SER A 282 10.82 -10.53 -9.66
N THR A 283 11.02 -11.80 -9.35
CA THR A 283 12.37 -12.40 -9.30
C THR A 283 12.89 -12.86 -10.66
N HIS A 284 12.03 -13.31 -11.57
CA HIS A 284 12.46 -13.94 -12.83
C HIS A 284 12.22 -13.07 -14.07
N VAL A 285 11.23 -12.18 -14.03
CA VAL A 285 10.89 -11.28 -15.15
C VAL A 285 11.58 -9.92 -14.95
N CYS A 286 11.55 -9.38 -13.74
CA CYS A 286 12.02 -8.01 -13.46
C CYS A 286 13.53 -7.84 -13.33
N THR A 287 14.28 -8.95 -13.37
CA THR A 287 15.75 -8.96 -13.40
C THR A 287 16.30 -8.78 -14.82
N HIS A 288 15.47 -8.87 -15.86
CA HIS A 288 15.86 -8.69 -17.25
C HIS A 288 15.88 -7.20 -17.66
N VAL A 289 16.95 -6.77 -18.34
CA VAL A 289 17.22 -5.34 -18.64
C VAL A 289 16.10 -4.65 -19.44
N ILE A 290 15.47 -5.35 -20.39
CA ILE A 290 14.38 -4.81 -21.23
C ILE A 290 13.04 -4.75 -20.46
N LEU A 291 12.84 -5.66 -19.51
CA LEU A 291 11.61 -5.77 -18.71
C LEU A 291 11.72 -5.02 -17.38
N LYS A 292 12.89 -4.46 -17.03
CA LYS A 292 13.08 -3.59 -15.87
C LYS A 292 12.18 -2.34 -15.91
N GLU A 293 11.86 -1.82 -17.09
CA GLU A 293 10.93 -0.68 -17.24
C GLU A 293 9.47 -1.11 -17.04
N LEU A 294 9.07 -2.27 -17.58
CA LEU A 294 7.74 -2.87 -17.35
C LEU A 294 7.53 -3.29 -15.88
N CYS A 295 8.59 -3.80 -15.26
CA CYS A 295 8.66 -4.15 -13.84
C CYS A 295 9.02 -3.00 -12.91
N GLY A 296 9.35 -1.83 -13.47
CA GLY A 296 9.17 -0.54 -12.82
C GLY A 296 7.74 -0.39 -12.28
N ASN A 297 6.83 -1.31 -12.63
CA ASN A 297 5.70 -1.88 -11.89
C ASN A 297 4.40 -1.10 -11.97
N ALA A 298 3.32 -1.86 -12.17
CA ALA A 298 1.94 -1.38 -12.12
C ALA A 298 1.67 -0.55 -10.86
N PHE A 299 2.31 -0.86 -9.73
CA PHE A 299 2.17 -0.08 -8.49
C PHE A 299 2.84 1.30 -8.53
N PHE A 300 4.06 1.42 -9.04
CA PHE A 300 4.67 2.73 -9.27
C PHE A 300 3.91 3.52 -10.34
N VAL A 301 3.25 2.85 -11.30
CA VAL A 301 2.29 3.51 -12.19
C VAL A 301 1.05 4.01 -11.43
N LEU A 302 0.53 3.24 -10.48
CA LEU A 302 -0.62 3.62 -9.65
C LEU A 302 -0.34 4.83 -8.75
N CYS A 303 0.85 4.88 -8.12
CA CYS A 303 1.26 5.95 -7.19
C CYS A 303 2.10 7.07 -7.84
N GLY A 304 2.63 6.84 -9.04
CA GLY A 304 3.63 7.70 -9.70
C GLY A 304 5.06 7.39 -9.27
N PHE A 305 6.00 7.43 -10.22
CA PHE A 305 7.44 7.33 -9.96
C PHE A 305 8.24 8.28 -10.85
N ASN A 306 9.44 8.64 -10.37
CA ASN A 306 10.39 9.44 -11.13
C ASN A 306 11.63 8.59 -11.40
N GLU A 307 11.76 8.10 -12.64
CA GLU A 307 12.89 7.27 -13.10
C GLU A 307 14.25 7.91 -12.80
N LYS A 308 14.35 9.25 -12.90
CA LYS A 308 15.61 9.96 -12.65
C LYS A 308 16.03 9.96 -11.18
N ASN A 309 15.10 9.68 -10.27
CA ASN A 309 15.33 9.68 -8.83
C ASN A 309 15.10 8.30 -8.18
N LEU A 310 14.90 7.26 -8.99
CA LEU A 310 14.72 5.89 -8.53
C LEU A 310 15.99 5.08 -8.80
N ASN A 311 16.47 4.36 -7.80
CA ASN A 311 17.58 3.43 -8.02
C ASN A 311 17.06 2.18 -8.77
N MET A 312 17.18 2.22 -10.10
CA MET A 312 16.71 1.15 -11.00
C MET A 312 17.39 -0.20 -10.77
N SER A 313 18.51 -0.25 -10.04
CA SER A 313 19.14 -1.52 -9.63
C SER A 313 18.40 -2.19 -8.48
N ARG A 314 17.69 -1.43 -7.63
CA ARG A 314 16.96 -1.95 -6.46
C ARG A 314 15.47 -2.19 -6.68
N VAL A 315 14.96 -2.01 -7.91
CA VAL A 315 13.57 -2.32 -8.28
C VAL A 315 13.12 -3.72 -7.82
N PRO A 316 13.93 -4.80 -7.93
CA PRO A 316 13.54 -6.11 -7.40
C PRO A 316 13.22 -6.09 -5.89
N VAL A 317 13.95 -5.31 -5.09
CA VAL A 317 13.70 -5.15 -3.65
C VAL A 317 12.36 -4.45 -3.45
N TYR A 318 12.16 -3.29 -4.08
CA TYR A 318 10.91 -2.52 -3.92
C TYR A 318 9.68 -3.31 -4.33
N THR A 319 9.76 -4.03 -5.44
CA THR A 319 8.63 -4.79 -6.01
C THR A 319 8.30 -6.06 -5.26
N THR A 320 9.25 -6.62 -4.51
CA THR A 320 8.97 -7.80 -3.66
C THR A 320 8.25 -7.40 -2.37
N HIS A 321 8.57 -6.22 -1.83
CA HIS A 321 7.98 -5.72 -0.58
C HIS A 321 6.70 -4.91 -0.77
N CYS A 322 6.47 -4.36 -1.96
CA CYS A 322 5.30 -3.54 -2.26
C CYS A 322 4.58 -4.05 -3.52
N PRO A 323 3.25 -4.30 -3.46
CA PRO A 323 2.32 -3.99 -2.36
C PRO A 323 2.37 -4.97 -1.18
N ALA A 324 2.27 -4.54 0.06
CA ALA A 324 2.22 -5.41 1.25
C ALA A 324 0.80 -5.85 1.65
N GLY A 325 -0.23 -5.33 0.97
CA GLY A 325 -1.63 -5.72 1.17
C GLY A 325 -2.48 -4.72 1.97
N THR A 326 -3.78 -4.72 1.69
CA THR A 326 -4.81 -3.92 2.36
C THR A 326 -6.20 -4.58 2.16
N SER A 327 -7.26 -4.06 2.78
CA SER A 327 -8.64 -4.53 2.54
C SER A 327 -9.25 -3.90 1.29
N VAL A 328 -10.22 -4.58 0.68
CA VAL A 328 -11.07 -3.97 -0.35
C VAL A 328 -11.86 -2.79 0.22
N GLN A 329 -12.29 -2.87 1.48
CA GLN A 329 -12.97 -1.76 2.15
C GLN A 329 -12.10 -0.48 2.21
N ASN A 330 -10.79 -0.61 2.46
CA ASN A 330 -9.88 0.54 2.41
C ASN A 330 -9.80 1.16 1.02
N MET A 331 -9.80 0.34 -0.04
CA MET A 331 -9.84 0.83 -1.42
C MET A 331 -11.18 1.50 -1.77
N LEU A 332 -12.30 0.96 -1.27
CA LEU A 332 -13.60 1.59 -1.39
C LEU A 332 -13.64 2.95 -0.67
N HIS A 333 -13.00 3.05 0.50
CA HIS A 333 -12.92 4.33 1.21
C HIS A 333 -12.16 5.37 0.38
N TRP A 334 -11.01 5.02 -0.20
CA TRP A 334 -10.31 5.92 -1.14
C TRP A 334 -11.16 6.27 -2.37
N SER A 335 -11.92 5.32 -2.90
CA SER A 335 -12.87 5.56 -4.00
C SER A 335 -13.96 6.57 -3.61
N GLN A 336 -14.48 6.48 -2.38
CA GLN A 336 -15.46 7.45 -1.85
C GLN A 336 -14.84 8.85 -1.71
N SER A 337 -13.59 8.96 -1.26
CA SER A 337 -12.89 10.26 -1.21
C SER A 337 -12.71 10.86 -2.59
N VAL A 338 -12.39 10.04 -3.60
CA VAL A 338 -12.27 10.46 -5.01
C VAL A 338 -13.60 10.96 -5.56
N LYS A 339 -14.71 10.27 -5.29
CA LYS A 339 -16.05 10.62 -5.78
C LYS A 339 -16.68 11.82 -5.07
N SER A 340 -16.47 11.90 -3.76
CA SER A 340 -17.12 12.92 -2.92
C SER A 340 -16.30 14.20 -2.79
N HIS A 341 -15.00 14.15 -3.09
CA HIS A 341 -14.02 15.22 -2.86
C HIS A 341 -13.95 15.69 -1.41
N LYS A 342 -14.32 14.80 -0.47
CA LYS A 342 -14.36 15.09 0.96
C LYS A 342 -13.38 14.23 1.73
N PHE A 343 -12.83 14.84 2.76
CA PHE A 343 -12.16 14.13 3.85
C PHE A 343 -13.19 13.82 4.93
N GLN A 344 -13.62 12.57 4.99
CA GLN A 344 -14.70 12.08 5.85
C GLN A 344 -14.49 10.59 6.12
N ALA A 345 -15.18 10.09 7.13
CA ALA A 345 -15.22 8.66 7.44
C ALA A 345 -15.89 7.83 6.33
N PHE A 346 -15.72 6.52 6.40
CA PHE A 346 -16.24 5.56 5.42
C PHE A 346 -17.77 5.59 5.35
N ASP A 347 -18.34 5.62 4.15
CA ASP A 347 -19.79 5.41 3.98
C ASP A 347 -20.08 3.90 3.85
N TRP A 348 -20.78 3.36 4.85
CA TRP A 348 -21.15 1.94 4.90
C TRP A 348 -22.30 1.58 3.94
N GLY A 349 -22.80 2.55 3.17
CA GLY A 349 -23.75 2.36 2.07
C GLY A 349 -25.23 2.43 2.47
N SER A 350 -25.54 2.77 3.73
CA SER A 350 -26.90 3.05 4.18
C SER A 350 -26.92 3.85 5.48
N SER A 351 -27.96 4.64 5.73
CA SER A 351 -28.11 5.40 6.97
C SER A 351 -28.12 4.53 8.23
N ALA A 352 -28.70 3.32 8.17
CA ALA A 352 -28.73 2.39 9.30
C ALA A 352 -27.32 1.87 9.65
N LYS A 353 -26.51 1.52 8.64
CA LYS A 353 -25.13 1.10 8.86
C LYS A 353 -24.26 2.25 9.35
N ASN A 354 -24.37 3.43 8.75
CA ASN A 354 -23.66 4.62 9.25
C ASN A 354 -24.04 4.95 10.70
N TYR A 355 -25.32 4.80 11.07
CA TYR A 355 -25.76 5.00 12.44
C TYR A 355 -25.15 3.98 13.41
N PHE A 356 -25.05 2.70 13.00
CA PHE A 356 -24.40 1.67 13.80
C PHE A 356 -22.91 1.99 14.09
N HIS A 357 -22.19 2.56 13.12
CA HIS A 357 -20.75 2.86 13.28
C HIS A 357 -20.46 4.25 13.89
N TYR A 358 -21.28 5.26 13.58
CA TYR A 358 -20.96 6.66 13.91
C TYR A 358 -22.01 7.34 14.80
N ASN A 359 -23.09 6.64 15.17
CA ASN A 359 -24.27 7.23 15.84
C ASN A 359 -24.88 8.41 15.04
N GLN A 360 -24.67 8.43 13.71
CA GLN A 360 -25.13 9.46 12.78
C GLN A 360 -25.51 8.84 11.42
N VAL A 361 -26.46 9.44 10.71
CA VAL A 361 -26.99 8.89 9.44
C VAL A 361 -26.08 9.12 8.21
N LYS A 362 -25.07 9.98 8.33
CA LYS A 362 -24.05 10.28 7.32
C LYS A 362 -22.67 10.05 7.93
N SER A 363 -21.69 9.74 7.09
CA SER A 363 -20.28 9.70 7.49
C SER A 363 -19.84 11.02 8.12
N SER A 364 -19.15 10.96 9.25
CA SER A 364 -18.60 12.14 9.95
C SER A 364 -17.49 12.79 9.12
N LYS A 365 -17.39 14.12 9.16
CA LYS A 365 -16.22 14.83 8.63
C LYS A 365 -15.03 14.59 9.57
N SER A 366 -13.88 14.24 8.99
CA SER A 366 -12.65 13.86 9.74
C SER A 366 -11.73 15.04 10.00
#